data_AF-A0A9Q1BF79-F1
#
_entry.id   AF-A0A9Q1BF79-F1
#
_cell.length_a   1.000
_cell.length_b   1.000
_cell.length_c   1.000
_cell.angle_alpha   90.00
_cell.angle_beta   90.00
_cell.angle_gamma   90.00
#
_symmetry.space_group_name_H-M   'P 1'
#
loop_
_entity.id
_entity.type
_entity.pdbx_description
1 polymer ?
#
loop_
_entity_poly.entity_id
_entity_poly.type
_entity_poly.pdbx_seq_one_letter_code
_entity_poly.pdbx_strand_id
1 'polypeptide(L)'
;MSARGGKKRVKFVSKSTRAGVLFPVGRMHRYLKKVSVKYRIGAGAPVYLAAVIEYLTAEILELAGNAARDNRRARITPRHILLAIANDMELHMLLKNVTIPSGGVLPHIYPELLTKKSSKGKPVFDHPNQNVAPPKVRTVAAKKQLPPKKLLTKALAKGNIGGSPAKGKAGAKTVLSEKKLFLGQKLTVIQGDISDVTVDCVVNPTNGSFFLGGEVGSALERAGGKEFTDEVDKLYKAHGSLELAGAAICPGHKFPAKFVIHCHSPTWGSASAIPNLEKCIKNCLALADEKNLNTIAIPAVSSGKAGMPKQTAAETVLRAIKNYFVSVMASSLKQVYFVLYDKESVNVYISELSKLDVDH
;
A
#
# COMPACT_ATOMS: atom_id res chain seq x y z
N MET A 1 44.10 45.53 39.07
CA MET A 1 43.42 44.34 38.50
C MET A 1 42.11 44.77 37.86
N SER A 2 41.96 44.67 36.54
CA SER A 2 40.64 44.77 35.90
C SER A 2 40.60 43.76 34.75
N ALA A 3 40.10 42.56 35.06
CA ALA A 3 39.92 41.49 34.11
C ALA A 3 38.71 41.80 33.21
N ARG A 4 38.93 42.50 32.11
CA ARG A 4 37.98 42.53 30.98
C ARG A 4 38.01 41.17 30.28
N GLY A 5 37.21 40.24 30.76
CA GLY A 5 36.96 38.97 30.11
C GLY A 5 36.35 39.19 28.72
N GLY A 6 37.11 38.87 27.67
CA GLY A 6 36.64 38.91 26.29
C GLY A 6 35.45 37.95 26.10
N LYS A 7 34.26 38.48 25.79
CA LYS A 7 33.09 37.66 25.45
C LYS A 7 33.44 36.81 24.23
N LYS A 8 33.43 35.48 24.38
CA LYS A 8 33.57 34.52 23.28
C LYS A 8 32.56 34.86 22.19
N ARG A 9 33.04 35.06 20.96
CA ARG A 9 32.21 35.40 19.79
C ARG A 9 31.35 34.18 19.43
N VAL A 10 30.08 34.18 19.85
CA VAL A 10 29.13 33.10 19.52
C VAL A 10 28.82 33.16 18.03
N LYS A 11 29.10 32.07 17.29
CA LYS A 11 28.74 31.96 15.87
C LYS A 11 27.21 32.04 15.74
N PHE A 12 26.72 33.00 14.98
CA PHE A 12 25.28 33.15 14.75
C PHE A 12 24.79 32.03 13.81
N VAL A 13 24.10 31.04 14.37
CA VAL A 13 23.49 29.96 13.60
C VAL A 13 22.08 30.38 13.20
N SER A 14 21.76 30.26 11.91
CA SER A 14 20.42 30.59 11.41
C SER A 14 19.36 29.67 12.01
N LYS A 15 18.10 30.14 12.08
CA LYS A 15 16.98 29.31 12.56
C LYS A 15 16.77 28.06 11.69
N SER A 16 17.00 28.17 10.37
CA SER A 16 16.92 27.04 9.44
C SER A 16 18.02 26.00 9.72
N THR A 17 19.27 26.46 9.86
CA THR A 17 20.40 25.58 10.17
C THR A 17 20.22 24.88 11.52
N ARG A 18 19.68 25.57 12.53
CA ARG A 18 19.36 24.97 13.83
C ARG A 18 18.21 23.95 13.75
N ALA A 19 17.26 24.17 12.87
CA ALA A 19 16.11 23.29 12.65
C ALA A 19 16.42 22.11 11.70
N GLY A 20 17.58 22.10 11.03
CA GLY A 20 17.94 21.04 10.08
C GLY A 20 17.16 21.06 8.77
N VAL A 21 16.61 22.22 8.37
CA VAL A 21 15.83 22.39 7.13
C VAL A 21 16.54 23.34 6.18
N LEU A 22 16.46 23.08 4.88
CA LEU A 22 16.93 23.96 3.82
C LEU A 22 16.06 25.22 3.68
N PHE A 23 14.76 25.09 3.94
CA PHE A 23 13.79 26.16 3.75
C PHE A 23 13.94 27.30 4.79
N PRO A 24 13.65 28.56 4.42
CA PRO A 24 13.99 29.73 5.23
C PRO A 24 12.98 29.97 6.38
N VAL A 25 13.17 29.32 7.53
CA VAL A 25 12.32 29.41 8.73
C VAL A 25 12.04 30.85 9.16
N GLY A 26 13.04 31.73 9.11
CA GLY A 26 12.87 33.14 9.46
C GLY A 26 11.89 33.89 8.54
N ARG A 27 11.90 33.57 7.25
CA ARG A 27 10.97 34.14 6.26
C ARG A 27 9.56 33.60 6.49
N MET A 28 9.43 32.31 6.74
CA MET A 28 8.16 31.65 7.06
C MET A 28 7.51 32.26 8.30
N HIS A 29 8.29 32.51 9.36
CA HIS A 29 7.80 33.17 10.56
C HIS A 29 7.24 34.57 10.29
N ARG A 30 7.90 35.33 9.41
CA ARG A 30 7.42 36.67 9.01
C ARG A 30 6.12 36.58 8.21
N TYR A 31 5.97 35.60 7.32
CA TYR A 31 4.72 35.40 6.59
C TYR A 31 3.58 34.93 7.49
N LEU A 32 3.84 34.01 8.41
CA LEU A 32 2.87 33.58 9.42
C LEU A 32 2.35 34.76 10.25
N LYS A 33 3.23 35.68 10.67
CA LYS A 33 2.80 36.90 11.37
C LYS A 33 1.92 37.82 10.53
N LYS A 34 2.14 37.89 9.22
CA LYS A 34 1.32 38.70 8.30
C LYS A 34 -0.06 38.09 8.08
N VAL A 35 -0.15 36.77 7.96
CA VAL A 35 -1.42 36.06 7.69
C VAL A 35 -2.25 35.91 8.97
N SER A 36 -1.62 35.69 10.12
CA SER A 36 -2.27 35.37 11.39
C SER A 36 -2.18 36.53 12.38
N VAL A 37 -2.71 37.70 11.99
CA VAL A 37 -2.66 38.93 12.80
C VAL A 37 -3.33 38.82 14.17
N LYS A 38 -4.27 37.89 14.36
CA LYS A 38 -5.00 37.69 15.62
C LYS A 38 -4.31 36.75 16.61
N TYR A 39 -3.31 35.98 16.19
CA TYR A 39 -2.73 34.89 17.00
C TYR A 39 -1.25 35.09 17.28
N ARG A 40 -0.82 34.72 18.49
CA ARG A 40 0.60 34.68 18.84
C ARG A 40 1.24 33.44 18.20
N ILE A 41 2.23 33.66 17.34
CA ILE A 41 2.93 32.58 16.63
C ILE A 41 4.04 32.00 17.50
N GLY A 42 3.90 30.74 17.89
CA GLY A 42 4.92 29.98 18.61
C GLY A 42 6.21 29.80 17.80
N ALA A 43 7.33 29.58 18.48
CA ALA A 43 8.64 29.43 17.82
C ALA A 43 8.74 28.18 16.93
N GLY A 44 7.97 27.13 17.22
CA GLY A 44 7.92 25.88 16.44
C GLY A 44 7.05 25.96 15.18
N ALA A 45 6.03 26.82 15.14
CA ALA A 45 5.15 26.96 13.96
C ALA A 45 5.88 27.24 12.64
N PRO A 46 6.83 28.18 12.55
CA PRO A 46 7.58 28.40 11.30
C PRO A 46 8.55 27.27 10.96
N VAL A 47 9.00 26.50 11.96
CA VAL A 47 9.86 25.32 11.75
C VAL A 47 9.04 24.21 11.13
N TYR A 48 7.87 23.92 11.70
CA TYR A 48 6.92 22.94 11.19
C TYR A 48 6.51 23.26 9.76
N LEU A 49 6.08 24.49 9.49
CA LEU A 49 5.68 24.89 8.15
C LEU A 49 6.83 24.79 7.13
N ALA A 50 8.06 25.16 7.53
CA ALA A 50 9.22 25.01 6.66
C ALA A 50 9.50 23.54 6.35
N ALA A 51 9.46 22.66 7.35
CA ALA A 51 9.68 21.23 7.19
C ALA A 51 8.63 20.57 6.28
N VAL A 52 7.35 20.91 6.46
CA VAL A 52 6.26 20.36 5.63
C VAL A 52 6.39 20.79 4.18
N ILE A 53 6.66 22.08 3.92
CA ILE A 53 6.81 22.55 2.53
C ILE A 53 8.09 21.98 1.89
N GLU A 54 9.16 21.84 2.66
CA GLU A 54 10.39 21.21 2.18
C GLU A 54 10.16 19.76 1.77
N TYR A 55 9.43 18.99 2.60
CA TYR A 55 9.03 17.63 2.28
C TYR A 55 8.21 17.56 0.99
N LEU A 56 7.14 18.36 0.89
CA LEU A 56 6.31 18.41 -0.32
C LEU A 56 7.10 18.82 -1.57
N THR A 57 8.05 19.75 -1.43
CA THR A 57 8.88 20.19 -2.56
C THR A 57 9.85 19.09 -2.98
N ALA A 58 10.44 18.37 -2.02
CA ALA A 58 11.35 17.26 -2.30
C ALA A 58 10.63 16.15 -3.09
N GLU A 59 9.43 15.78 -2.66
CA GLU A 59 8.62 14.75 -3.34
C GLU A 59 8.29 15.15 -4.78
N ILE A 60 7.78 16.37 -5.00
CA ILE A 60 7.47 16.88 -6.34
C ILE A 60 8.74 16.88 -7.22
N LEU A 61 9.89 17.27 -6.68
CA LEU A 61 11.15 17.33 -7.43
C LEU A 61 11.71 15.95 -7.75
N GLU A 62 11.54 14.96 -6.87
CA GLU A 62 11.93 13.58 -7.11
C GLU A 62 11.11 12.98 -8.26
N LEU A 63 9.79 13.08 -8.18
CA LEU A 63 8.88 12.59 -9.22
C LEU A 63 9.06 13.33 -10.55
N ALA A 64 9.22 14.66 -10.52
CA ALA A 64 9.49 15.44 -11.73
C ALA A 64 10.89 15.14 -12.31
N GLY A 65 11.86 14.78 -11.46
CA GLY A 65 13.17 14.31 -11.88
C GLY A 65 13.08 12.98 -12.63
N ASN A 66 12.26 12.05 -12.15
CA ASN A 66 11.99 10.78 -12.83
C ASN A 66 11.30 11.01 -14.18
N ALA A 67 10.25 11.82 -14.22
CA ALA A 67 9.55 12.18 -15.45
C ALA A 67 10.48 12.86 -16.48
N ALA A 68 11.44 13.69 -16.03
CA ALA A 68 12.45 14.28 -16.90
C ALA A 68 13.39 13.24 -17.50
N ARG A 69 13.85 12.27 -16.68
CA ARG A 69 14.71 11.16 -17.12
C ARG A 69 14.02 10.27 -18.15
N ASP A 70 12.73 9.97 -17.94
CA ASP A 70 11.93 9.17 -18.87
C ASP A 70 11.81 9.85 -20.24
N ASN A 71 11.67 11.18 -20.23
CA ASN A 71 11.70 12.02 -21.43
C ASN A 71 13.11 12.27 -21.99
N ARG A 72 14.14 11.61 -21.45
CA ARG A 72 15.56 11.78 -21.81
C ARG A 72 16.04 13.24 -21.72
N ARG A 73 15.52 13.99 -20.75
CA ARG A 73 15.90 15.38 -20.46
C ARG A 73 16.65 15.43 -19.13
N ALA A 74 17.78 16.13 -19.11
CA ALA A 74 18.53 16.39 -17.87
C ALA A 74 17.93 17.53 -17.03
N ARG A 75 17.07 18.37 -17.62
CA ARG A 75 16.46 19.54 -16.99
C ARG A 75 14.98 19.28 -16.70
N ILE A 76 14.57 19.51 -15.46
CA ILE A 76 13.15 19.55 -15.07
C ILE A 76 12.50 20.78 -15.71
N THR A 77 11.36 20.59 -16.37
CA THR A 77 10.55 21.64 -17.00
C THR A 77 9.16 21.64 -16.36
N PRO A 78 8.34 22.70 -16.54
CA PRO A 78 6.97 22.70 -16.01
C PRO A 78 6.13 21.49 -16.49
N ARG A 79 6.42 20.94 -17.67
CA ARG A 79 5.83 19.69 -18.17
C ARG A 79 6.11 18.51 -17.24
N HIS A 80 7.35 18.35 -16.80
CA HIS A 80 7.73 17.25 -15.90
C HIS A 80 7.06 17.39 -14.53
N ILE A 81 6.90 18.62 -14.04
CA ILE A 81 6.18 18.91 -12.81
C ILE A 81 4.68 18.57 -12.96
N LEU A 82 4.06 18.96 -14.08
CA LEU A 82 2.66 18.59 -14.36
C LEU A 82 2.47 17.07 -14.43
N LEU A 83 3.35 16.37 -15.15
CA LEU A 83 3.28 14.91 -15.27
C LEU A 83 3.48 14.23 -13.91
N ALA A 84 4.44 14.70 -13.11
CA ALA A 84 4.69 14.20 -11.77
C ALA A 84 3.47 14.37 -10.85
N ILE A 85 2.89 15.57 -10.82
CA ILE A 85 1.71 15.85 -10.00
C ILE A 85 0.50 15.09 -10.50
N ALA A 86 0.30 14.96 -11.80
CA ALA A 86 -0.86 14.27 -12.36
C ALA A 86 -0.82 12.76 -12.20
N ASN A 87 0.38 12.17 -12.27
CA ASN A 87 0.56 10.72 -12.09
C ASN A 87 0.63 10.31 -10.62
N ASP A 88 0.65 11.28 -9.69
CA ASP A 88 0.61 11.04 -8.26
C ASP A 88 -0.75 11.47 -7.70
N MET A 89 -1.53 10.54 -7.16
CA MET A 89 -2.90 10.84 -6.73
C MET A 89 -2.95 11.85 -5.58
N GLU A 90 -2.01 11.79 -4.64
CA GLU A 90 -2.02 12.65 -3.46
C GLU A 90 -1.69 14.09 -3.86
N LEU A 91 -0.65 14.28 -4.68
CA LEU A 91 -0.29 15.57 -5.23
C LEU A 91 -1.34 16.09 -6.21
N HIS A 92 -1.95 15.23 -7.03
CA HIS A 92 -3.04 15.61 -7.92
C HIS A 92 -4.24 16.14 -7.13
N MET A 93 -4.61 15.47 -6.04
CA MET A 93 -5.72 15.90 -5.19
C MET A 93 -5.37 17.18 -4.41
N LEU A 94 -4.16 17.26 -3.84
CA LEU A 94 -3.67 18.43 -3.12
C LEU A 94 -3.61 19.67 -4.03
N LEU A 95 -3.25 19.49 -5.30
CA LEU A 95 -3.03 20.55 -6.28
C LEU A 95 -4.11 20.58 -7.37
N LYS A 96 -5.28 19.98 -7.14
CA LYS A 96 -6.37 19.84 -8.13
C LYS A 96 -6.79 21.17 -8.77
N ASN A 97 -6.76 22.24 -7.98
CA ASN A 97 -7.17 23.58 -8.39
C ASN A 97 -5.99 24.50 -8.73
N VAL A 98 -4.79 23.95 -8.87
CA VAL A 98 -3.57 24.70 -9.20
C VAL A 98 -3.27 24.59 -10.68
N THR A 99 -3.13 25.73 -11.34
CA THR A 99 -2.70 25.77 -12.74
C THR A 99 -1.18 25.82 -12.82
N ILE A 100 -0.57 24.89 -13.55
CA ILE A 100 0.87 24.86 -13.81
C ILE A 100 1.14 25.47 -15.19
N PRO A 101 1.60 26.74 -15.27
CA PRO A 101 1.83 27.38 -16.55
C PRO A 101 2.93 26.66 -17.34
N SER A 102 2.75 26.56 -18.66
CA SER A 102 3.66 25.84 -19.56
C SER A 102 3.78 24.32 -19.30
N GLY A 103 2.86 23.74 -18.52
CA GLY A 103 2.80 22.28 -18.30
C GLY A 103 2.24 21.49 -19.48
N GLY A 104 1.49 22.14 -20.38
CA GLY A 104 0.74 21.47 -21.45
C GLY A 104 -0.46 20.68 -20.92
N VAL A 105 -0.99 19.73 -21.72
CA VAL A 105 -2.12 18.86 -21.34
C VAL A 105 -1.65 17.43 -21.09
N LEU A 106 -2.28 16.71 -20.17
CA LEU A 106 -1.95 15.31 -19.96
C LEU A 106 -2.18 14.51 -21.24
N PRO A 107 -1.27 13.59 -21.61
CA PRO A 107 -1.48 12.76 -22.78
C PRO A 107 -2.73 11.88 -22.55
N HIS A 108 -3.81 12.19 -23.25
CA HIS A 108 -5.01 11.36 -23.29
C HIS A 108 -5.17 10.88 -24.72
N ILE A 109 -4.84 9.61 -24.97
CA ILE A 109 -5.08 8.99 -26.27
C ILE A 109 -6.41 8.26 -26.16
N TYR A 110 -7.40 8.77 -26.87
CA TYR A 110 -8.69 8.09 -27.02
C TYR A 110 -8.47 6.64 -27.46
N PRO A 111 -9.10 5.64 -26.82
CA PRO A 111 -8.98 4.23 -27.21
C PRO A 111 -9.25 3.99 -28.70
N GLU A 112 -10.10 4.81 -29.32
CA GLU A 112 -10.43 4.81 -30.74
C GLU A 112 -9.23 5.13 -31.66
N LEU A 113 -8.25 5.88 -31.14
CA LEU A 113 -7.02 6.27 -31.84
C LEU A 113 -5.89 5.25 -31.63
N LEU A 114 -6.04 4.31 -30.69
CA LEU A 114 -5.13 3.19 -30.53
C LEU A 114 -5.48 2.14 -31.59
N THR A 115 -4.81 2.18 -32.75
CA THR A 115 -4.99 1.18 -33.79
C THR A 115 -4.77 -0.22 -33.20
N LYS A 116 -5.84 -1.02 -33.07
CA LYS A 116 -5.69 -2.47 -32.86
C LYS A 116 -4.84 -2.97 -34.02
N LYS A 117 -3.66 -3.51 -33.73
CA LYS A 117 -2.95 -4.37 -34.69
C LYS A 117 -3.81 -5.62 -34.89
N SER A 118 -4.80 -5.54 -35.76
CA SER A 118 -5.37 -6.70 -36.44
C SER A 118 -4.60 -6.89 -37.75
N SER A 119 -4.02 -8.07 -37.87
CA SER A 119 -3.64 -8.64 -39.14
C SER A 119 -4.82 -8.61 -40.13
N LYS A 120 -4.55 -8.06 -41.33
CA LYS A 120 -5.34 -8.14 -42.57
C LYS A 120 -6.69 -7.41 -42.61
N GLY A 121 -6.72 -6.37 -43.45
CA GLY A 121 -7.94 -5.76 -43.99
C GLY A 121 -7.79 -4.25 -44.18
N LYS A 122 -7.58 -3.79 -45.43
CA LYS A 122 -7.50 -2.35 -45.77
C LYS A 122 -8.83 -1.65 -45.46
N PRO A 123 -8.80 -0.41 -44.95
CA PRO A 123 -9.76 0.60 -45.35
C PRO A 123 -9.09 1.58 -46.32
N VAL A 124 -9.71 1.75 -47.48
CA VAL A 124 -9.35 2.76 -48.48
C VAL A 124 -10.01 4.07 -48.05
N PHE A 125 -9.22 5.14 -47.90
CA PHE A 125 -9.70 6.51 -48.03
C PHE A 125 -8.70 7.26 -48.93
N ASP A 126 -9.27 7.93 -49.92
CA ASP A 126 -8.58 8.54 -51.06
C ASP A 126 -8.07 9.96 -50.77
N HIS A 127 -7.08 10.38 -51.58
CA HIS A 127 -6.48 11.73 -51.75
C HIS A 127 -5.27 12.14 -50.85
N PRO A 128 -4.38 13.04 -51.33
CA PRO A 128 -3.35 12.73 -52.31
C PRO A 128 -1.92 13.07 -51.81
N ASN A 129 -0.99 12.19 -52.17
CA ASN A 129 0.44 12.44 -52.46
C ASN A 129 1.18 13.60 -51.77
N GLN A 130 1.99 13.28 -50.75
CA GLN A 130 3.31 13.91 -50.59
C GLN A 130 4.36 12.85 -50.21
N ASN A 131 5.28 12.64 -51.15
CA ASN A 131 6.47 11.80 -51.04
C ASN A 131 7.40 12.25 -49.90
N VAL A 132 7.62 11.40 -48.89
CA VAL A 132 8.91 11.33 -48.17
C VAL A 132 9.19 9.88 -47.75
N ALA A 133 10.29 9.31 -48.24
CA ALA A 133 10.70 7.93 -47.96
C ALA A 133 11.28 7.78 -46.53
N PRO A 134 11.07 6.63 -45.83
CA PRO A 134 11.70 6.36 -44.55
C PRO A 134 13.16 5.85 -44.71
N PRO A 135 14.08 6.15 -43.77
CA PRO A 135 15.46 5.66 -43.85
C PRO A 135 15.55 4.16 -43.51
N LYS A 136 16.33 3.43 -44.32
CA LYS A 136 16.56 1.99 -44.22
C LYS A 136 17.45 1.63 -43.02
N VAL A 137 17.01 0.66 -42.23
CA VAL A 137 17.80 -0.05 -41.21
C VAL A 137 18.78 -1.00 -41.92
N ARG A 138 20.09 -0.90 -41.65
CA ARG A 138 21.09 -1.92 -42.03
C ARG A 138 21.32 -2.87 -40.85
N THR A 139 21.00 -4.14 -41.07
CA THR A 139 21.51 -5.29 -40.30
C THR A 139 22.97 -5.55 -40.65
N VAL A 140 23.79 -5.91 -39.67
CA VAL A 140 25.11 -6.52 -39.91
C VAL A 140 25.25 -7.76 -39.02
N ALA A 141 25.68 -8.84 -39.64
CA ALA A 141 25.66 -10.22 -39.18
C ALA A 141 26.79 -10.58 -38.18
N ALA A 142 26.57 -11.71 -37.50
CA ALA A 142 27.42 -12.34 -36.49
C ALA A 142 28.70 -13.02 -37.03
N LYS A 143 29.71 -13.16 -36.15
CA LYS A 143 30.74 -14.22 -36.19
C LYS A 143 31.10 -14.71 -34.76
N LYS A 144 31.22 -16.03 -34.62
CA LYS A 144 31.56 -16.88 -33.43
C LYS A 144 33.08 -16.86 -33.09
N GLN A 145 33.50 -16.78 -31.81
CA GLN A 145 33.95 -17.84 -30.85
C GLN A 145 35.49 -18.15 -30.93
N LEU A 146 36.29 -18.19 -29.85
CA LEU A 146 36.46 -19.24 -28.81
C LEU A 146 37.29 -18.80 -27.54
N PRO A 147 37.29 -19.59 -26.42
CA PRO A 147 37.83 -19.32 -25.05
C PRO A 147 39.21 -20.01 -24.79
N PRO A 148 39.91 -20.07 -23.60
CA PRO A 148 39.48 -20.55 -22.24
C PRO A 148 40.13 -19.82 -21.00
N LYS A 149 39.74 -20.04 -19.73
CA LYS A 149 40.34 -21.04 -18.80
C LYS A 149 39.58 -21.16 -17.46
N LYS A 150 39.52 -22.40 -16.97
CA LYS A 150 39.08 -22.87 -15.65
C LYS A 150 40.17 -22.66 -14.58
N LEU A 151 39.78 -22.49 -13.32
CA LEU A 151 40.49 -23.08 -12.18
C LEU A 151 39.53 -24.00 -11.42
N LEU A 152 40.04 -25.15 -10.99
CA LEU A 152 39.33 -26.28 -10.39
C LEU A 152 40.06 -26.67 -9.10
N THR A 153 39.35 -27.45 -8.29
CA THR A 153 39.77 -28.31 -7.16
C THR A 153 39.50 -27.70 -5.78
N LYS A 154 38.94 -28.42 -4.80
CA LYS A 154 39.00 -29.89 -4.56
C LYS A 154 37.84 -30.36 -3.66
N ALA A 155 37.45 -31.62 -3.82
CA ALA A 155 36.50 -32.37 -3.01
C ALA A 155 37.20 -33.23 -1.94
N LEU A 156 36.47 -33.57 -0.87
CA LEU A 156 36.63 -34.72 0.04
C LEU A 156 35.19 -35.12 0.44
N ALA A 157 34.55 -36.14 -0.14
CA ALA A 157 34.70 -37.59 0.02
C ALA A 157 34.06 -38.18 1.30
N LYS A 158 32.90 -38.81 1.07
CA LYS A 158 32.33 -40.07 1.63
C LYS A 158 32.10 -40.23 3.14
N GLY A 159 30.84 -40.53 3.47
CA GLY A 159 30.41 -41.35 4.60
C GLY A 159 28.93 -41.72 4.43
N ASN A 160 28.64 -42.98 4.12
CA ASN A 160 27.31 -43.55 3.95
C ASN A 160 27.00 -44.38 5.20
N ILE A 161 26.02 -44.02 6.03
CA ILE A 161 25.40 -44.91 7.03
C ILE A 161 23.92 -44.55 7.12
N GLY A 162 23.08 -45.57 6.96
CA GLY A 162 21.62 -45.46 7.07
C GLY A 162 21.15 -45.11 8.48
N GLY A 163 19.99 -44.47 8.53
CA GLY A 163 19.24 -44.19 9.74
C GLY A 163 18.08 -43.25 9.42
N SER A 164 16.86 -43.77 9.37
CA SER A 164 15.67 -42.93 9.57
C SER A 164 15.81 -42.27 10.95
N PRO A 165 15.51 -40.96 11.11
CA PRO A 165 14.17 -40.63 11.60
C PRO A 165 13.63 -39.22 11.23
N ALA A 166 12.35 -39.05 11.56
CA ALA A 166 11.72 -37.84 12.08
C ALA A 166 11.21 -36.73 11.12
N LYS A 167 9.87 -36.67 11.07
CA LYS A 167 8.99 -35.49 11.17
C LYS A 167 9.66 -34.12 11.10
N GLY A 168 9.25 -33.34 10.08
CA GLY A 168 9.40 -31.90 10.05
C GLY A 168 8.70 -31.29 8.83
N LYS A 169 7.36 -31.34 8.76
CA LYS A 169 6.61 -30.55 7.75
C LYS A 169 6.35 -29.16 8.31
N ALA A 170 7.29 -28.24 8.06
CA ALA A 170 6.99 -26.81 8.07
C ALA A 170 6.30 -26.49 6.72
N GLY A 171 5.00 -26.19 6.77
CA GLY A 171 4.22 -25.85 5.58
C GLY A 171 4.64 -24.49 5.01
N ALA A 172 5.48 -24.50 3.98
CA ALA A 172 5.70 -23.32 3.15
C ALA A 172 4.37 -22.97 2.45
N LYS A 173 3.72 -21.90 2.89
CA LYS A 173 2.49 -21.40 2.27
C LYS A 173 2.82 -20.66 0.98
N THR A 174 2.19 -21.05 -0.11
CA THR A 174 2.41 -20.46 -1.43
C THR A 174 1.83 -19.06 -1.48
N VAL A 175 2.71 -18.04 -1.47
CA VAL A 175 2.34 -16.67 -1.81
C VAL A 175 1.94 -16.62 -3.28
N LEU A 176 0.70 -16.19 -3.56
CA LEU A 176 0.16 -16.16 -4.91
C LEU A 176 0.33 -14.81 -5.59
N SER A 177 0.25 -13.73 -4.81
CA SER A 177 0.53 -12.37 -5.24
C SER A 177 0.94 -11.55 -4.03
N GLU A 178 1.88 -10.62 -4.23
CA GLU A 178 2.29 -9.67 -3.21
C GLU A 178 2.40 -8.28 -3.85
N LYS A 179 1.90 -7.28 -3.12
CA LYS A 179 2.03 -5.88 -3.48
C LYS A 179 2.52 -5.08 -2.30
N LYS A 180 3.48 -4.19 -2.55
CA LYS A 180 3.94 -3.23 -1.56
C LYS A 180 3.27 -1.88 -1.82
N LEU A 181 2.62 -1.33 -0.80
CA LEU A 181 2.10 0.03 -0.78
C LEU A 181 3.25 1.05 -0.65
N PHE A 182 2.98 2.31 -0.99
CA PHE A 182 3.97 3.40 -0.97
C PHE A 182 4.67 3.55 0.39
N LEU A 183 3.90 3.55 1.48
CA LEU A 183 4.40 3.66 2.86
C LEU A 183 5.10 2.38 3.38
N GLY A 184 5.19 1.35 2.55
CA GLY A 184 6.01 0.17 2.80
C GLY A 184 5.25 -1.06 3.30
N GLN A 185 3.95 -0.94 3.61
CA GLN A 185 3.12 -2.07 3.99
C GLN A 185 2.93 -3.02 2.82
N LYS A 186 2.90 -4.31 3.11
CA LYS A 186 2.73 -5.36 2.12
C LYS A 186 1.32 -5.94 2.19
N LEU A 187 0.76 -6.20 1.03
CA LEU A 187 -0.54 -6.83 0.80
C LEU A 187 -0.28 -8.15 0.08
N THR A 188 -0.54 -9.28 0.73
CA THR A 188 -0.17 -10.60 0.20
C THR A 188 -1.38 -11.52 0.12
N VAL A 189 -1.64 -12.07 -1.07
CA VAL A 189 -2.70 -13.06 -1.30
C VAL A 189 -2.14 -14.45 -1.09
N ILE A 190 -2.79 -15.22 -0.22
CA ILE A 190 -2.47 -16.62 0.03
C ILE A 190 -3.73 -17.46 -0.13
N GLN A 191 -3.57 -18.67 -0.64
CA GLN A 191 -4.64 -19.66 -0.67
C GLN A 191 -4.49 -20.64 0.49
N GLY A 192 -5.55 -20.82 1.29
CA GLY A 192 -5.55 -21.78 2.40
C GLY A 192 -6.61 -21.51 3.47
N ASP A 193 -6.52 -22.28 4.56
CA ASP A 193 -7.33 -22.09 5.77
C ASP A 193 -6.73 -20.97 6.64
N ILE A 194 -7.58 -20.05 7.08
CA ILE A 194 -7.21 -18.90 7.92
C ILE A 194 -6.74 -19.32 9.31
N SER A 195 -7.20 -20.47 9.81
CA SER A 195 -6.79 -21.00 11.11
C SER A 195 -5.33 -21.47 11.15
N ASP A 196 -4.73 -21.79 10.01
CA ASP A 196 -3.35 -22.29 9.95
C ASP A 196 -2.32 -21.15 9.81
N VAL A 197 -2.74 -19.89 9.65
CA VAL A 197 -1.85 -18.79 9.24
C VAL A 197 -1.11 -18.20 10.44
N THR A 198 0.23 -18.10 10.32
CA THR A 198 1.08 -17.47 11.33
C THR A 198 1.08 -15.95 11.15
N VAL A 199 0.19 -15.29 11.87
CA VAL A 199 0.03 -13.82 11.94
C VAL A 199 -0.21 -13.39 13.37
N ASP A 200 -0.13 -12.10 13.66
CA ASP A 200 -0.45 -11.59 14.99
C ASP A 200 -1.97 -11.60 15.24
N CYS A 201 -2.78 -11.27 14.23
CA CYS A 201 -4.24 -11.38 14.32
C CYS A 201 -4.91 -11.90 13.05
N VAL A 202 -6.06 -12.55 13.24
CA VAL A 202 -6.98 -12.97 12.17
C VAL A 202 -8.31 -12.22 12.30
N VAL A 203 -8.94 -11.89 11.19
CA VAL A 203 -10.28 -11.27 11.16
C VAL A 203 -11.34 -12.35 11.00
N ASN A 204 -12.36 -12.30 11.85
CA ASN A 204 -13.55 -13.15 11.80
C ASN A 204 -14.80 -12.31 11.50
N PRO A 205 -15.31 -12.34 10.25
CA PRO A 205 -16.60 -11.74 9.92
C PRO A 205 -17.74 -12.46 10.63
N THR A 206 -18.49 -11.73 11.44
CA THR A 206 -19.58 -12.25 12.26
C THR A 206 -20.78 -11.30 12.26
N ASN A 207 -21.73 -11.52 13.16
CA ASN A 207 -22.92 -10.71 13.39
C ASN A 207 -22.87 -10.06 14.79
N GLY A 208 -23.95 -9.39 15.19
CA GLY A 208 -24.04 -8.73 16.50
C GLY A 208 -23.85 -9.66 17.71
N SER A 209 -24.07 -10.97 17.57
CA SER A 209 -23.96 -11.93 18.66
C SER A 209 -22.64 -12.72 18.66
N PHE A 210 -21.63 -12.29 17.90
CA PHE A 210 -20.35 -13.00 17.74
C PHE A 210 -20.48 -14.45 17.27
N PHE A 211 -21.53 -14.75 16.49
CA PHE A 211 -21.78 -16.09 15.99
C PHE A 211 -20.56 -16.69 15.28
N LEU A 212 -20.06 -17.82 15.79
CA LEU A 212 -18.96 -18.60 15.22
C LEU A 212 -19.49 -19.58 14.17
N GLY A 213 -19.80 -19.07 12.98
CA GLY A 213 -20.25 -19.93 11.89
C GLY A 213 -19.80 -19.44 10.52
N GLY A 214 -20.26 -20.13 9.48
CA GLY A 214 -19.71 -19.91 8.14
C GLY A 214 -18.28 -20.44 8.03
N GLU A 215 -17.61 -20.15 6.93
CA GLU A 215 -16.31 -20.77 6.63
C GLU A 215 -15.23 -20.39 7.66
N VAL A 216 -15.11 -19.10 7.97
CA VAL A 216 -14.09 -18.58 8.89
C VAL A 216 -14.42 -18.93 10.34
N GLY A 217 -15.66 -18.66 10.78
CA GLY A 217 -16.08 -18.91 12.16
C GLY A 217 -15.97 -20.38 12.54
N SER A 218 -16.45 -21.28 11.68
CA SER A 218 -16.36 -22.73 11.94
C SER A 218 -14.93 -23.27 11.85
N ALA A 219 -14.06 -22.69 11.01
CA ALA A 219 -12.65 -23.06 10.98
C ALA A 219 -11.92 -22.66 12.28
N LEU A 220 -12.17 -21.45 12.78
CA LEU A 220 -11.59 -20.95 14.03
C LEU A 220 -12.15 -21.70 15.25
N GLU A 221 -13.44 -21.99 15.28
CA GLU A 221 -14.06 -22.81 16.34
C GLU A 221 -13.47 -24.23 16.37
N ARG A 222 -13.34 -24.87 15.20
CA ARG A 222 -12.75 -26.22 15.10
C ARG A 222 -11.28 -26.24 15.53
N ALA A 223 -10.50 -25.23 15.14
CA ALA A 223 -9.09 -25.15 15.51
C ALA A 223 -8.89 -24.76 16.99
N GLY A 224 -9.67 -23.80 17.48
CA GLY A 224 -9.57 -23.27 18.83
C GLY A 224 -10.24 -24.11 19.91
N GLY A 225 -11.23 -24.90 19.52
CA GLY A 225 -12.05 -25.71 20.42
C GLY A 225 -12.72 -24.88 21.52
N LYS A 226 -13.03 -25.57 22.63
CA LYS A 226 -13.79 -24.99 23.75
C LYS A 226 -13.16 -23.73 24.36
N GLU A 227 -11.84 -23.65 24.41
CA GLU A 227 -11.15 -22.48 24.98
C GLU A 227 -11.43 -21.21 24.18
N PHE A 228 -11.44 -21.32 22.85
CA PHE A 228 -11.76 -20.19 22.00
C PHE A 228 -13.24 -19.81 22.08
N THR A 229 -14.15 -20.79 22.12
CA THR A 229 -15.59 -20.50 22.26
C THR A 229 -15.90 -19.83 23.61
N ASP A 230 -15.29 -20.30 24.70
CA ASP A 230 -15.45 -19.72 26.03
C ASP A 230 -14.92 -18.26 26.05
N GLU A 231 -13.87 -17.95 25.30
CA GLU A 231 -13.32 -16.60 25.18
C GLU A 231 -14.23 -15.65 24.38
N VAL A 232 -14.86 -16.16 23.32
CA VAL A 232 -15.87 -15.41 22.55
C VAL A 232 -17.12 -15.14 23.39
N ASP A 233 -17.55 -16.11 24.20
CA ASP A 233 -18.67 -15.92 25.13
C ASP A 233 -18.37 -14.86 26.20
N LYS A 234 -17.14 -14.81 26.72
CA LYS A 234 -16.69 -13.73 27.61
C LYS A 234 -16.70 -12.39 26.91
N LEU A 235 -16.23 -12.33 25.66
CA LEU A 235 -16.24 -11.11 24.86
C LEU A 235 -17.68 -10.58 24.68
N TYR A 236 -18.63 -11.45 24.35
CA TYR A 236 -20.04 -11.05 24.24
C TYR A 236 -20.62 -10.57 25.58
N LYS A 237 -20.29 -11.22 26.69
CA LYS A 237 -20.73 -10.76 28.03
C LYS A 237 -20.13 -9.42 28.45
N ALA A 238 -18.90 -9.12 28.03
CA ALA A 238 -18.20 -7.89 28.38
C ALA A 238 -18.57 -6.71 27.46
N HIS A 239 -18.65 -6.95 26.15
CA HIS A 239 -18.91 -5.91 25.15
C HIS A 239 -20.40 -5.74 24.85
N GLY A 240 -21.22 -6.76 25.08
CA GLY A 240 -22.60 -6.81 24.60
C GLY A 240 -22.68 -7.07 23.10
N SER A 241 -23.80 -6.68 22.48
CA SER A 241 -24.01 -6.85 21.03
C SER A 241 -23.07 -5.96 20.22
N LEU A 242 -22.51 -6.51 19.14
CA LEU A 242 -21.63 -5.77 18.24
C LEU A 242 -22.45 -4.94 17.24
N GLU A 243 -22.26 -3.62 17.24
CA GLU A 243 -22.90 -2.73 16.27
C GLU A 243 -22.48 -3.03 14.83
N LEU A 244 -23.33 -2.67 13.86
CA LEU A 244 -23.01 -2.82 12.44
C LEU A 244 -21.73 -2.05 12.09
N ALA A 245 -20.83 -2.70 11.33
CA ALA A 245 -19.48 -2.22 11.04
C ALA A 245 -18.57 -2.06 12.28
N GLY A 246 -19.01 -2.49 13.46
CA GLY A 246 -18.19 -2.57 14.65
C GLY A 246 -17.16 -3.70 14.56
N ALA A 247 -16.13 -3.60 15.39
CA ALA A 247 -15.15 -4.66 15.59
C ALA A 247 -14.80 -4.79 17.08
N ALA A 248 -14.48 -6.00 17.52
CA ALA A 248 -13.98 -6.26 18.86
C ALA A 248 -12.92 -7.38 18.81
N ILE A 249 -12.02 -7.41 19.78
CA ILE A 249 -10.84 -8.27 19.77
C ILE A 249 -10.80 -9.17 21.00
N CYS A 250 -10.45 -10.44 20.80
CA CYS A 250 -10.17 -11.40 21.88
C CYS A 250 -8.87 -12.17 21.59
N PRO A 251 -8.28 -12.82 22.61
CA PRO A 251 -7.18 -13.76 22.43
C PRO A 251 -7.56 -14.95 21.53
N GLY A 252 -6.61 -15.38 20.69
CA GLY A 252 -6.70 -16.64 19.95
C GLY A 252 -6.21 -17.81 20.79
N HIS A 253 -6.82 -18.98 20.63
CA HIS A 253 -6.44 -20.20 21.35
C HIS A 253 -6.21 -21.35 20.37
N LYS A 254 -5.14 -22.14 20.54
CA LYS A 254 -4.85 -23.37 19.78
C LYS A 254 -4.66 -23.23 18.26
N PHE A 255 -4.53 -22.02 17.74
CA PHE A 255 -4.06 -21.72 16.38
C PHE A 255 -2.91 -20.69 16.43
N PRO A 256 -2.12 -20.53 15.35
CA PRO A 256 -0.90 -19.70 15.38
C PRO A 256 -1.13 -18.20 15.61
N ALA A 257 -2.35 -17.69 15.34
CA ALA A 257 -2.69 -16.30 15.53
C ALA A 257 -2.89 -15.93 17.02
N LYS A 258 -2.29 -14.82 17.46
CA LYS A 258 -2.35 -14.38 18.87
C LYS A 258 -3.71 -13.80 19.25
N PHE A 259 -4.36 -13.14 18.31
CA PHE A 259 -5.65 -12.48 18.51
C PHE A 259 -6.64 -12.78 17.38
N VAL A 260 -7.93 -12.71 17.70
CA VAL A 260 -9.02 -12.71 16.72
C VAL A 260 -9.77 -11.39 16.81
N ILE A 261 -9.91 -10.71 15.69
CA ILE A 261 -10.73 -9.51 15.55
C ILE A 261 -12.06 -9.94 14.94
N HIS A 262 -13.12 -9.90 15.72
CA HIS A 262 -14.49 -10.14 15.29
C HIS A 262 -15.05 -8.86 14.71
N CYS A 263 -15.66 -8.92 13.53
CA CYS A 263 -16.20 -7.73 12.87
C CYS A 263 -17.61 -7.97 12.34
N HIS A 264 -18.53 -7.04 12.62
CA HIS A 264 -19.92 -7.14 12.16
C HIS A 264 -20.02 -6.59 10.73
N SER A 265 -19.74 -7.45 9.76
CA SER A 265 -19.78 -7.08 8.34
C SER A 265 -21.22 -6.88 7.84
N PRO A 266 -21.49 -5.92 6.95
CA PRO A 266 -22.84 -5.70 6.44
C PRO A 266 -23.30 -6.79 5.47
N THR A 267 -24.62 -6.96 5.41
CA THR A 267 -25.29 -7.74 4.36
C THR A 267 -25.46 -6.91 3.10
N TRP A 268 -25.41 -7.60 1.95
CA TRP A 268 -25.62 -6.98 0.65
C TRP A 268 -27.08 -6.60 0.43
N GLY A 269 -27.31 -5.56 -0.38
CA GLY A 269 -28.64 -5.06 -0.73
C GLY A 269 -29.08 -3.79 0.02
N SER A 270 -28.37 -3.40 1.09
CA SER A 270 -28.58 -2.08 1.71
C SER A 270 -27.75 -1.00 0.99
N ALA A 271 -28.29 0.22 0.89
CA ALA A 271 -27.58 1.35 0.29
C ALA A 271 -26.24 1.68 1.01
N SER A 272 -26.15 1.34 2.29
CA SER A 272 -24.97 1.56 3.13
C SER A 272 -24.02 0.36 3.20
N ALA A 273 -24.23 -0.71 2.42
CA ALA A 273 -23.41 -1.92 2.49
C ALA A 273 -21.92 -1.65 2.20
N ILE A 274 -21.61 -0.86 1.17
CA ILE A 274 -20.22 -0.51 0.82
C ILE A 274 -19.57 0.38 1.90
N PRO A 275 -20.16 1.53 2.30
CA PRO A 275 -19.61 2.34 3.39
C PRO A 275 -19.43 1.59 4.71
N ASN A 276 -20.36 0.69 5.05
CA ASN A 276 -20.26 -0.10 6.27
C ASN A 276 -19.14 -1.15 6.18
N LEU A 277 -18.91 -1.75 5.01
CA LEU A 277 -17.78 -2.66 4.82
C LEU A 277 -16.45 -1.90 4.92
N GLU A 278 -16.34 -0.72 4.33
CA GLU A 278 -15.14 0.11 4.48
C GLU A 278 -14.87 0.45 5.95
N LYS A 279 -15.90 0.89 6.68
CA LYS A 279 -15.81 1.21 8.10
C LYS A 279 -15.41 -0.02 8.93
N CYS A 280 -15.99 -1.18 8.61
CA CYS A 280 -15.69 -2.45 9.27
C CYS A 280 -14.20 -2.81 9.15
N ILE A 281 -13.64 -2.74 7.94
CA ILE A 281 -12.23 -3.01 7.70
C ILE A 281 -11.33 -2.00 8.41
N LYS A 282 -11.67 -0.70 8.36
CA LYS A 282 -10.91 0.35 9.07
C LYS A 282 -10.89 0.10 10.59
N ASN A 283 -12.02 -0.30 11.17
CA ASN A 283 -12.10 -0.63 12.59
C ASN A 283 -11.25 -1.86 12.96
N CYS A 284 -11.18 -2.87 12.09
CA CYS A 284 -10.28 -4.00 12.29
C CYS A 284 -8.81 -3.59 12.29
N LEU A 285 -8.40 -2.73 11.35
CA LEU A 285 -7.03 -2.23 11.28
C LEU A 285 -6.68 -1.36 12.49
N ALA A 286 -7.62 -0.51 12.93
CA ALA A 286 -7.46 0.32 14.12
C ALA A 286 -7.23 -0.52 15.39
N LEU A 287 -8.04 -1.55 15.62
CA LEU A 287 -7.86 -2.45 16.77
C LEU A 287 -6.53 -3.21 16.73
N ALA A 288 -6.07 -3.59 15.54
CA ALA A 288 -4.77 -4.23 15.39
C ALA A 288 -3.62 -3.25 15.72
N ASP A 289 -3.74 -1.99 15.32
CA ASP A 289 -2.78 -0.94 15.69
C ASP A 289 -2.80 -0.59 17.18
N GLU A 290 -3.97 -0.53 17.81
CA GLU A 290 -4.10 -0.34 19.26
C GLU A 290 -3.38 -1.42 20.07
N LYS A 291 -3.34 -2.65 19.54
CA LYS A 291 -2.58 -3.78 20.12
C LYS A 291 -1.13 -3.86 19.63
N ASN A 292 -0.66 -2.90 18.84
CA ASN A 292 0.68 -2.83 18.26
C ASN A 292 1.07 -4.11 17.49
N LEU A 293 0.15 -4.64 16.69
CA LEU A 293 0.36 -5.86 15.91
C LEU A 293 1.03 -5.54 14.57
N ASN A 294 1.93 -6.41 14.11
CA ASN A 294 2.65 -6.19 12.84
C ASN A 294 1.96 -6.85 11.65
N THR A 295 1.15 -7.89 11.88
CA THR A 295 0.58 -8.72 10.81
C THR A 295 -0.88 -9.06 11.06
N ILE A 296 -1.72 -8.89 10.03
CA ILE A 296 -3.16 -9.19 10.08
C ILE A 296 -3.57 -10.08 8.89
N ALA A 297 -4.41 -11.08 9.14
CA ALA A 297 -5.03 -11.91 8.10
C ALA A 297 -6.52 -11.57 7.96
N ILE A 298 -6.93 -11.22 6.74
CA ILE A 298 -8.29 -10.82 6.38
C ILE A 298 -8.85 -11.86 5.39
N PRO A 299 -9.99 -12.51 5.68
CA PRO A 299 -10.66 -13.41 4.74
C PRO A 299 -11.48 -12.63 3.70
N ALA A 300 -12.21 -13.31 2.82
CA ALA A 300 -13.16 -12.69 1.89
C ALA A 300 -14.40 -12.15 2.64
N VAL A 301 -14.28 -10.98 3.26
CA VAL A 301 -15.34 -10.34 4.07
C VAL A 301 -16.54 -9.97 3.20
N SER A 302 -17.76 -10.18 3.72
CA SER A 302 -19.06 -9.91 3.08
C SER A 302 -19.38 -10.68 1.78
N SER A 303 -18.44 -11.37 1.14
CA SER A 303 -18.71 -12.11 -0.12
C SER A 303 -19.21 -13.54 0.03
N GLY A 304 -19.31 -14.02 1.28
CA GLY A 304 -19.92 -15.31 1.61
C GLY A 304 -21.43 -15.20 1.84
N LYS A 305 -21.90 -15.61 3.02
CA LYS A 305 -23.33 -15.59 3.41
C LYS A 305 -23.99 -14.21 3.32
N ALA A 306 -23.22 -13.13 3.42
CA ALA A 306 -23.72 -11.76 3.30
C ALA A 306 -24.07 -11.36 1.85
N GLY A 307 -23.67 -12.15 0.84
CA GLY A 307 -24.16 -12.04 -0.53
C GLY A 307 -23.56 -10.90 -1.37
N MET A 308 -22.52 -10.22 -0.90
CA MET A 308 -21.87 -9.17 -1.69
C MET A 308 -21.09 -9.79 -2.86
N PRO A 309 -21.17 -9.25 -4.08
CA PRO A 309 -20.36 -9.74 -5.19
C PRO A 309 -18.87 -9.75 -4.83
N LYS A 310 -18.17 -10.85 -5.11
CA LYS A 310 -16.74 -11.04 -4.74
C LYS A 310 -15.88 -9.87 -5.21
N GLN A 311 -16.13 -9.37 -6.43
CA GLN A 311 -15.40 -8.24 -6.99
C GLN A 311 -15.62 -6.95 -6.20
N THR A 312 -16.88 -6.59 -5.95
CA THR A 312 -17.24 -5.40 -5.15
C THR A 312 -16.69 -5.49 -3.73
N ALA A 313 -16.74 -6.66 -3.10
CA ALA A 313 -16.18 -6.87 -1.77
C ALA A 313 -14.66 -6.68 -1.75
N ALA A 314 -13.93 -7.33 -2.66
CA ALA A 314 -12.48 -7.23 -2.75
C ALA A 314 -12.03 -5.78 -3.02
N GLU A 315 -12.68 -5.10 -3.97
CA GLU A 315 -12.42 -3.70 -4.29
C GLU A 315 -12.63 -2.81 -3.05
N THR A 316 -13.75 -2.98 -2.34
CA THR A 316 -14.08 -2.20 -1.14
C THR A 316 -13.07 -2.44 -0.02
N VAL A 317 -12.68 -3.70 0.22
CA VAL A 317 -11.69 -4.06 1.24
C VAL A 317 -10.33 -3.45 0.93
N LEU A 318 -9.83 -3.60 -0.31
CA LEU A 318 -8.54 -3.05 -0.73
C LEU A 318 -8.52 -1.52 -0.67
N ARG A 319 -9.60 -0.87 -1.11
CA ARG A 319 -9.80 0.58 -1.00
C ARG A 319 -9.77 1.05 0.46
N ALA A 320 -10.46 0.35 1.35
CA ALA A 320 -10.47 0.67 2.78
C ALA A 320 -9.08 0.56 3.42
N ILE A 321 -8.32 -0.48 3.08
CA ILE A 321 -6.95 -0.71 3.57
C ILE A 321 -6.00 0.39 3.04
N LYS A 322 -6.07 0.70 1.74
CA LYS A 322 -5.29 1.78 1.13
C LYS A 322 -5.57 3.12 1.85
N ASN A 323 -6.84 3.47 1.99
CA ASN A 323 -7.25 4.71 2.64
C ASN A 323 -6.83 4.74 4.12
N TYR A 324 -6.88 3.61 4.82
CA TYR A 324 -6.45 3.52 6.22
C TYR A 324 -4.96 3.83 6.36
N PHE A 325 -4.09 3.17 5.58
CA PHE A 325 -2.65 3.39 5.67
C PHE A 325 -2.21 4.79 5.23
N VAL A 326 -2.90 5.39 4.27
CA VAL A 326 -2.67 6.81 3.91
C VAL A 326 -3.10 7.75 5.05
N SER A 327 -4.19 7.42 5.75
CA SER A 327 -4.73 8.27 6.83
C SER A 327 -3.97 8.13 8.15
N VAL A 328 -3.37 6.96 8.43
CA VAL A 328 -2.70 6.63 9.69
C VAL A 328 -1.19 6.59 9.47
N MET A 329 -0.52 7.71 9.78
CA MET A 329 0.91 7.89 9.51
C MET A 329 1.86 7.02 10.37
N ALA A 330 1.37 6.42 11.46
CA ALA A 330 2.18 5.62 12.38
C ALA A 330 1.54 4.25 12.66
N SER A 331 1.02 3.59 11.62
CA SER A 331 0.51 2.22 11.76
C SER A 331 1.64 1.24 12.10
N SER A 332 1.39 0.38 13.08
CA SER A 332 2.28 -0.71 13.47
C SER A 332 2.23 -1.89 12.49
N LEU A 333 1.13 -2.01 11.74
CA LEU A 333 0.94 -3.04 10.75
C LEU A 333 1.92 -2.88 9.57
N LYS A 334 2.66 -3.96 9.30
CA LYS A 334 3.62 -4.05 8.19
C LYS A 334 3.11 -4.93 7.05
N GLN A 335 2.21 -5.86 7.36
CA GLN A 335 1.77 -6.88 6.41
C GLN A 335 0.30 -7.24 6.63
N VAL A 336 -0.48 -7.18 5.55
CA VAL A 336 -1.85 -7.70 5.47
C VAL A 336 -1.82 -8.94 4.59
N TYR A 337 -2.46 -10.01 5.05
CA TYR A 337 -2.66 -11.24 4.29
C TYR A 337 -4.13 -11.37 3.90
N PHE A 338 -4.40 -11.60 2.63
CA PHE A 338 -5.71 -12.02 2.15
C PHE A 338 -5.73 -13.53 2.07
N VAL A 339 -6.47 -14.17 2.98
CA VAL A 339 -6.52 -15.63 3.09
C VAL A 339 -7.80 -16.13 2.45
N LEU A 340 -7.66 -16.77 1.29
CA LEU A 340 -8.78 -17.11 0.43
C LEU A 340 -8.81 -18.62 0.20
N TYR A 341 -9.99 -19.23 0.28
CA TYR A 341 -10.12 -20.67 0.11
C TYR A 341 -10.27 -21.05 -1.37
N ASP A 342 -11.24 -20.42 -2.03
CA ASP A 342 -11.61 -20.74 -3.41
C ASP A 342 -10.79 -19.97 -4.45
N LYS A 343 -10.57 -20.62 -5.60
CA LYS A 343 -9.76 -20.05 -6.71
C LYS A 343 -10.37 -18.78 -7.32
N GLU A 344 -11.70 -18.67 -7.30
CA GLU A 344 -12.38 -17.51 -7.88
C GLU A 344 -12.09 -16.24 -7.05
N SER A 345 -12.25 -16.31 -5.71
CA SER A 345 -11.89 -15.23 -4.81
C SER A 345 -10.41 -14.86 -4.93
N VAL A 346 -9.51 -15.86 -5.02
CA VAL A 346 -8.08 -15.65 -5.26
C VAL A 346 -7.85 -14.82 -6.52
N ASN A 347 -8.44 -15.21 -7.65
CA ASN A 347 -8.28 -14.51 -8.92
C ASN A 347 -8.83 -13.08 -8.87
N VAL A 348 -9.97 -12.89 -8.21
CA VAL A 348 -10.57 -11.56 -7.99
C VAL A 348 -9.61 -10.68 -7.19
N TYR A 349 -9.11 -11.15 -6.05
CA TYR A 349 -8.17 -10.37 -5.23
C TYR A 349 -6.87 -10.07 -5.98
N ILE A 350 -6.31 -11.01 -6.74
CA ILE A 350 -5.12 -10.78 -7.57
C ILE A 350 -5.40 -9.69 -8.62
N SER A 351 -6.55 -9.77 -9.30
CA SER A 351 -6.98 -8.78 -10.30
C SER A 351 -7.12 -7.39 -9.67
N GLU A 352 -7.86 -7.25 -8.57
CA GLU A 352 -8.06 -5.97 -7.90
C GLU A 352 -6.75 -5.43 -7.29
N LEU A 353 -5.86 -6.29 -6.79
CA LEU A 353 -4.54 -5.88 -6.33
C LEU A 353 -3.66 -5.31 -7.45
N SER A 354 -3.77 -5.84 -8.66
CA SER A 354 -3.04 -5.32 -9.82
C SER A 354 -3.52 -3.93 -10.24
N LYS A 355 -4.78 -3.61 -9.99
CA LYS A 355 -5.36 -2.28 -10.28
C LYS A 355 -4.93 -1.20 -9.31
N LEU A 356 -4.39 -1.56 -8.14
CA LEU A 356 -3.84 -0.58 -7.21
C LEU A 356 -2.71 0.28 -7.84
N ASP A 357 -2.14 -0.17 -8.97
CA ASP A 357 -1.17 0.56 -9.79
C ASP A 357 -1.78 1.42 -10.92
N VAL A 358 -3.07 1.23 -11.24
CA VAL A 358 -3.68 1.56 -12.55
C VAL A 358 -4.92 2.46 -12.42
N ASP A 359 -5.24 2.97 -11.24
CA ASP A 359 -6.30 3.98 -11.10
C ASP A 359 -5.79 5.31 -11.71
N HIS A 360 -6.03 5.42 -13.02
CA HIS A 360 -5.67 6.49 -13.96
C HIS A 360 -6.44 7.80 -13.78
#